data_AF-A0A1Y2ANS7-F1
#
_entry.id   AF-A0A1Y2ANS7-F1
#
_cell.length_a   1.000
_cell.length_b   1.000
_cell.length_c   1.000
_cell.angle_alpha   90.00
_cell.angle_beta   90.00
_cell.angle_gamma   90.00
#
_symmetry.space_group_name_H-M   'P 1'
#
loop_
_entity.id
_entity.type
_entity.pdbx_description
1 polymer ?
#
loop_
_entity_poly.entity_id
_entity_poly.type
_entity_poly.pdbx_seq_one_letter_code
_entity_poly.pdbx_strand_id
1 'polypeptide(L)'
;MAPGWLEREDGNTMKQSIINHITTVLKHYEGKIDTWDVVNEAIDDGSNGNGWKLRNSFLYQKVPDFIDIAFQTARKVSPNTKLFYNDYNTEGIWGKSESCYQFIADMKKRNIPIDGVGIQYHVGINVQPKFEKINDLISRYCKLGVEVHITELDVSCDDNCRDADGGDSKQGQVYTNALKACLNNSCCTGFLVWGIGDNDSWRGAENKPLLFNTNYQPKGQYTAVLNTLKSTPAASLNGKPAQSDAPIYNDEPESKDAKINDGWYYIKNPSSGKYLVVKDKKGAASQNVEISSSKQKWKLTNNNDNTVTLLSEVGDFMLDVNGGSDKNNANIQIYHAYGGDAQKFIIKETSQSNVYVITTKVSNGSKALDIEKEGKNDGSNVLQWDNGTKSNQTWIFESASESNNEQLPSSGAACWSVGLGYQCCKSCDVVFKDNDGEWGVENEKWCGISKDCAAKSASGCIGAQGYPCCKSTCDVYSTDNDGKWGIENNDWCLIDNSKC
;
A
#
# COMPACT_ATOMS: atom_id res chain seq x y z
N MET A 1 20.95 -2.35 28.51
CA MET A 1 20.70 -3.30 29.62
C MET A 1 20.07 -2.55 30.79
N ALA A 2 19.12 -3.18 31.49
CA ALA A 2 18.48 -2.58 32.66
C ALA A 2 19.43 -2.59 33.88
N PRO A 3 19.28 -1.67 34.85
CA PRO A 3 20.03 -1.73 36.09
C PRO A 3 19.70 -3.00 36.88
N GLY A 4 20.71 -3.78 37.27
CA GLY A 4 20.48 -5.10 37.87
C GLY A 4 19.72 -5.10 39.20
N TRP A 5 19.57 -3.96 39.88
CA TRP A 5 18.70 -3.85 41.06
C TRP A 5 17.22 -3.97 40.70
N LEU A 6 16.81 -3.41 39.56
CA LEU A 6 15.42 -3.43 39.09
C LEU A 6 14.98 -4.88 38.83
N GLU A 7 15.82 -5.66 38.16
CA GLU A 7 15.54 -7.07 37.86
C GLU A 7 15.30 -7.94 39.10
N ARG A 8 15.80 -7.53 40.28
CA ARG A 8 15.64 -8.29 41.53
C ARG A 8 14.39 -7.91 42.32
N GLU A 9 13.70 -6.84 41.96
CA GLU A 9 12.49 -6.39 42.67
C GLU A 9 11.32 -7.35 42.48
N ASP A 10 10.43 -7.42 43.47
CA ASP A 10 9.12 -8.04 43.30
C ASP A 10 8.21 -7.15 42.40
N GLY A 11 7.07 -7.69 41.95
CA GLY A 11 6.20 -6.99 41.00
C GLY A 11 5.62 -5.66 41.51
N ASN A 12 5.30 -5.55 42.80
CA ASN A 12 4.74 -4.31 43.35
C ASN A 12 5.81 -3.23 43.45
N THR A 13 6.99 -3.59 43.96
CA THR A 13 8.14 -2.68 44.02
C THR A 13 8.55 -2.24 42.62
N MET A 14 8.64 -3.17 41.66
CA MET A 14 8.96 -2.88 40.27
C MET A 14 7.96 -1.94 39.61
N LYS A 15 6.66 -2.13 39.82
CA LYS A 15 5.62 -1.23 39.32
C LYS A 15 5.85 0.21 39.82
N GLN A 16 6.21 0.38 41.09
CA GLN A 16 6.55 1.71 41.63
C GLN A 16 7.85 2.26 41.05
N SER A 17 8.87 1.42 40.86
CA SER A 17 10.14 1.81 40.23
C SER A 17 9.96 2.27 38.79
N ILE A 18 9.09 1.61 38.01
CA ILE A 18 8.71 2.04 36.65
C ILE A 18 8.06 3.43 36.69
N ILE A 19 7.04 3.62 37.54
CA ILE A 19 6.35 4.90 37.68
C ILE A 19 7.33 6.01 38.11
N ASN A 20 8.20 5.71 39.07
CA ASN A 20 9.17 6.66 39.60
C ASN A 20 10.22 7.04 38.55
N HIS A 21 10.73 6.08 37.77
CA HIS A 21 11.69 6.33 36.70
C HIS A 21 11.09 7.26 35.64
N ILE A 22 9.92 6.91 35.11
CA ILE A 22 9.20 7.70 34.11
C ILE A 22 8.94 9.12 34.62
N THR A 23 8.40 9.23 35.84
CA THR A 23 8.08 10.52 36.47
C THR A 23 9.33 11.39 36.62
N THR A 24 10.43 10.81 37.10
CA THR A 24 11.65 11.57 37.41
C THR A 24 12.34 12.04 36.13
N VAL A 25 12.48 11.15 35.14
CA VAL A 25 13.15 11.46 33.87
C VAL A 25 12.34 12.48 33.07
N LEU A 26 11.04 12.25 32.85
CA LEU A 26 10.23 13.17 32.07
C LEU A 26 10.13 14.55 32.73
N LYS A 27 9.95 14.65 34.06
CA LYS A 27 9.96 15.95 34.74
C LYS A 27 11.29 16.70 34.61
N HIS A 28 12.41 15.98 34.56
CA HIS A 28 13.72 16.59 34.36
C HIS A 28 13.86 17.21 32.95
N TYR A 29 13.26 16.56 31.95
CA TYR A 29 13.32 16.95 30.54
C TYR A 29 12.05 17.65 30.02
N GLU A 30 11.09 17.97 30.89
CA GLU A 30 9.85 18.66 30.55
C GLU A 30 10.14 19.94 29.75
N GLY A 31 9.54 20.05 28.57
CA GLY A 31 9.73 21.19 27.65
C GLY A 31 11.11 21.23 26.96
N LYS A 32 11.93 20.19 27.09
CA LYS A 32 13.25 20.06 26.44
C LYS A 32 13.32 18.94 25.39
N ILE A 33 12.31 18.08 25.36
CA ILE A 33 12.21 16.97 24.40
C ILE A 33 10.87 17.02 23.67
N ASP A 34 10.91 16.82 22.36
CA ASP A 34 9.71 16.80 21.51
C ASP A 34 9.01 15.43 21.59
N THR A 35 9.81 14.37 21.59
CA THR A 35 9.34 12.98 21.59
C THR A 35 10.06 12.15 22.65
N TRP A 36 9.41 11.09 23.11
CA TRP A 36 9.99 10.12 24.03
C TRP A 36 9.53 8.70 23.72
N ASP A 37 10.48 7.80 23.50
CA ASP A 37 10.23 6.36 23.36
C ASP A 37 9.95 5.77 24.75
N VAL A 38 8.66 5.68 25.09
CA VAL A 38 8.19 5.26 26.43
C VAL A 38 8.53 3.80 26.68
N VAL A 39 8.33 2.97 25.66
CA VAL A 39 8.59 1.53 25.68
C VAL A 39 9.30 1.14 24.39
N ASN A 40 10.35 0.34 24.54
CA ASN A 40 11.19 -0.14 23.46
C ASN A 40 11.15 -1.67 23.39
N GLU A 41 11.02 -2.25 22.19
CA GLU A 41 11.25 -3.68 21.88
C GLU A 41 10.39 -4.69 22.67
N ALA A 42 9.14 -4.33 22.94
CA ALA A 42 8.25 -5.14 23.76
C ALA A 42 7.58 -6.30 23.02
N ILE A 43 7.52 -6.27 21.68
CA ILE A 43 6.90 -7.34 20.90
C ILE A 43 7.89 -8.48 20.65
N ASP A 44 7.40 -9.72 20.81
CA ASP A 44 8.19 -10.94 20.68
C ASP A 44 8.67 -11.15 19.24
N ASP A 45 9.94 -11.51 19.04
CA ASP A 45 10.51 -11.73 17.70
C ASP A 45 9.89 -12.92 16.97
N GLY A 46 9.30 -13.87 17.69
CA GLY A 46 8.59 -15.02 17.11
C GLY A 46 7.17 -14.70 16.65
N SER A 47 6.75 -13.44 16.70
CA SER A 47 5.41 -13.03 16.29
C SER A 47 5.19 -13.20 14.79
N ASN A 48 4.02 -13.69 14.41
CA ASN A 48 3.70 -14.10 13.03
C ASN A 48 2.59 -13.26 12.36
N GLY A 49 2.11 -12.21 13.04
CA GLY A 49 1.06 -11.32 12.52
C GLY A 49 -0.36 -11.79 12.82
N ASN A 50 -0.54 -12.90 13.54
CA ASN A 50 -1.83 -13.35 14.04
C ASN A 50 -2.02 -12.93 15.51
N GLY A 51 -2.48 -11.71 15.72
CA GLY A 51 -2.46 -11.08 17.03
C GLY A 51 -1.09 -10.53 17.39
N TRP A 52 -0.95 -10.09 18.63
CA TRP A 52 0.30 -9.61 19.18
C TRP A 52 0.63 -10.32 20.49
N LYS A 53 1.93 -10.48 20.73
CA LYS A 53 2.47 -11.13 21.93
C LYS A 53 3.64 -10.31 22.44
N LEU A 54 3.64 -10.03 23.75
CA LEU A 54 4.78 -9.42 24.41
C LEU A 54 5.93 -10.42 24.54
N ARG A 55 7.14 -9.92 24.34
CA ARG A 55 8.38 -10.63 24.64
C ARG A 55 8.35 -11.09 26.10
N ASN A 56 8.86 -12.29 26.35
CA ASN A 56 9.00 -12.83 27.69
C ASN A 56 10.12 -12.12 28.48
N SER A 57 9.87 -10.89 28.93
CA SER A 57 10.81 -10.06 29.68
C SER A 57 10.53 -10.12 31.19
N PHE A 58 11.52 -9.80 32.02
CA PHE A 58 11.31 -9.72 33.47
C PHE A 58 10.26 -8.65 33.84
N LEU A 59 10.16 -7.57 33.04
CA LEU A 59 9.12 -6.54 33.19
C LEU A 59 7.74 -7.16 32.99
N TYR A 60 7.52 -7.86 31.88
CA TYR A 60 6.23 -8.49 31.57
C TYR A 60 5.88 -9.61 32.57
N GLN A 61 6.84 -10.43 32.97
CA GLN A 61 6.62 -11.52 33.94
C GLN A 61 6.16 -11.00 35.30
N LYS A 62 6.71 -9.85 35.75
CA LYS A 62 6.46 -9.32 37.09
C LYS A 62 5.36 -8.26 37.12
N VAL A 63 5.18 -7.52 36.04
CA VAL A 63 4.21 -6.43 35.88
C VAL A 63 3.56 -6.55 34.49
N PRO A 64 2.56 -7.41 34.30
CA PRO A 64 1.98 -7.68 32.97
C PRO A 64 1.39 -6.45 32.28
N ASP A 65 0.93 -5.45 33.05
CA ASP A 65 0.32 -4.19 32.59
C ASP A 65 1.34 -3.04 32.48
N PHE A 66 2.65 -3.31 32.50
CA PHE A 66 3.69 -2.26 32.59
C PHE A 66 3.63 -1.22 31.46
N ILE A 67 3.23 -1.61 30.25
CA ILE A 67 3.16 -0.70 29.09
C ILE A 67 2.04 0.32 29.30
N ASP A 68 0.84 -0.15 29.68
CA ASP A 68 -0.29 0.72 29.98
C ASP A 68 0.06 1.71 31.09
N ILE A 69 0.67 1.20 32.18
CA ILE A 69 1.16 2.03 33.29
C ILE A 69 2.16 3.06 32.78
N ALA A 70 3.09 2.67 31.91
CA ALA A 70 4.15 3.54 31.44
C ALA A 70 3.61 4.71 30.63
N PHE A 71 2.76 4.44 29.62
CA PHE A 71 2.15 5.49 28.80
C PHE A 71 1.21 6.39 29.60
N GLN A 72 0.36 5.82 30.47
CA GLN A 72 -0.54 6.61 31.31
C GLN A 72 0.24 7.51 32.29
N THR A 73 1.33 6.98 32.88
CA THR A 73 2.21 7.77 33.75
C THR A 73 2.89 8.87 32.95
N ALA A 74 3.46 8.55 31.79
CA ALA A 74 4.14 9.51 30.93
C ALA A 74 3.24 10.67 30.54
N ARG A 75 2.02 10.39 30.04
CA ARG A 75 1.05 11.45 29.68
C ARG A 75 0.67 12.32 30.88
N LYS A 76 0.51 11.72 32.06
CA LYS A 76 0.15 12.45 33.28
C LYS A 76 1.24 13.44 33.72
N VAL A 77 2.51 13.07 33.57
CA VAL A 77 3.63 13.87 34.09
C VAL A 77 4.19 14.83 33.05
N SER A 78 4.04 14.52 31.76
CA SER A 78 4.54 15.31 30.64
C SER A 78 3.47 15.40 29.54
N PRO A 79 2.47 16.29 29.71
CA PRO A 79 1.30 16.32 28.83
C PRO A 79 1.63 16.76 27.40
N ASN A 80 2.72 17.49 27.19
CA ASN A 80 3.08 18.08 25.89
C ASN A 80 4.12 17.27 25.11
N THR A 81 4.87 16.38 25.76
CA THR A 81 5.83 15.50 25.06
C THR A 81 5.06 14.43 24.30
N LYS A 82 5.49 14.16 23.07
CA LYS A 82 4.88 13.09 22.26
C LYS A 82 5.41 11.72 22.71
N LEU A 83 4.51 10.77 22.87
CA LEU A 83 4.79 9.45 23.45
C LEU A 83 4.82 8.37 22.38
N PHE A 84 5.97 7.73 22.23
CA PHE A 84 6.24 6.76 21.18
C PHE A 84 6.44 5.35 21.74
N TYR A 85 6.04 4.36 20.94
CA TYR A 85 6.50 2.97 21.05
C TYR A 85 7.55 2.71 19.96
N ASN A 86 8.73 2.20 20.32
CA ASN A 86 9.83 1.97 19.37
C ASN A 86 10.20 0.47 19.30
N ASP A 87 10.47 -0.07 18.11
CA ASP A 87 10.86 -1.49 17.94
C ASP A 87 11.61 -1.73 16.62
N TYR A 88 12.40 -2.80 16.56
CA TYR A 88 13.13 -3.27 15.36
C TYR A 88 12.43 -4.43 14.66
N ASN A 89 12.87 -4.71 13.43
CA ASN A 89 12.29 -5.77 12.59
C ASN A 89 10.80 -5.49 12.33
N THR A 90 10.51 -4.21 12.11
CA THR A 90 9.19 -3.60 11.90
C THR A 90 9.17 -2.66 10.69
N GLU A 91 10.11 -2.78 9.75
CA GLU A 91 10.36 -1.77 8.70
C GLU A 91 9.47 -1.90 7.46
N GLY A 92 8.75 -3.01 7.31
CA GLY A 92 7.81 -3.28 6.23
C GLY A 92 6.75 -4.27 6.72
N ILE A 93 6.03 -4.96 5.83
CA ILE A 93 4.90 -5.82 6.22
C ILE A 93 5.28 -7.31 6.20
N TRP A 94 5.37 -7.90 7.39
CA TRP A 94 5.56 -9.31 7.73
C TRP A 94 5.13 -9.59 9.18
N GLY A 95 5.33 -10.82 9.68
CA GLY A 95 4.81 -11.29 10.96
C GLY A 95 5.02 -10.35 12.17
N LYS A 96 6.27 -10.02 12.52
CA LYS A 96 6.54 -9.13 13.68
C LYS A 96 5.95 -7.73 13.48
N SER A 97 6.23 -7.08 12.34
CA SER A 97 5.68 -5.75 12.02
C SER A 97 4.14 -5.68 12.08
N GLU A 98 3.45 -6.73 11.62
CA GLU A 98 2.00 -6.83 11.64
C GLU A 98 1.49 -6.96 13.08
N SER A 99 2.22 -7.71 13.91
CA SER A 99 1.92 -7.84 15.34
C SER A 99 2.13 -6.51 16.07
N CYS A 100 3.18 -5.76 15.73
CA CYS A 100 3.36 -4.40 16.24
C CYS A 100 2.22 -3.47 15.82
N TYR A 101 1.81 -3.50 14.55
CA TYR A 101 0.66 -2.71 14.09
C TYR A 101 -0.62 -3.03 14.89
N GLN A 102 -0.95 -4.32 15.06
CA GLN A 102 -2.11 -4.75 15.83
C GLN A 102 -2.01 -4.36 17.32
N PHE A 103 -0.81 -4.38 17.89
CA PHE A 103 -0.56 -3.90 19.24
C PHE A 103 -0.84 -2.41 19.39
N ILE A 104 -0.36 -1.58 18.46
CA ILE A 104 -0.62 -0.13 18.46
C ILE A 104 -2.11 0.16 18.25
N ALA A 105 -2.78 -0.56 17.33
CA ALA A 105 -4.21 -0.45 17.13
C ALA A 105 -5.01 -0.80 18.40
N ASP A 106 -4.61 -1.84 19.13
CA ASP A 106 -5.21 -2.21 20.41
C ASP A 106 -4.94 -1.17 21.52
N MET A 107 -3.75 -0.56 21.56
CA MET A 107 -3.48 0.56 22.46
C MET A 107 -4.40 1.75 22.18
N LYS A 108 -4.59 2.11 20.90
CA LYS A 108 -5.54 3.17 20.48
C LYS A 108 -6.98 2.81 20.87
N LYS A 109 -7.40 1.55 20.63
CA LYS A 109 -8.71 1.00 21.05
C LYS A 109 -8.98 1.22 22.53
N ARG A 110 -7.99 0.92 23.37
CA ARG A 110 -8.08 1.01 24.83
C ARG A 110 -7.84 2.42 25.37
N ASN A 111 -7.71 3.42 24.50
CA ASN A 111 -7.40 4.81 24.85
C ASN A 111 -6.09 4.96 25.64
N ILE A 112 -5.08 4.14 25.34
CA ILE A 112 -3.72 4.36 25.84
C ILE A 112 -3.14 5.59 25.14
N PRO A 113 -2.53 6.55 25.88
CA PRO A 113 -2.12 7.84 25.32
C PRO A 113 -0.83 7.73 24.51
N ILE A 114 -0.90 7.07 23.36
CA ILE A 114 0.19 6.95 22.38
C ILE A 114 0.00 7.94 21.24
N ASP A 115 1.07 8.67 20.91
CA ASP A 115 1.08 9.66 19.83
C ASP A 115 1.79 9.15 18.58
N GLY A 116 2.76 8.24 18.74
CA GLY A 116 3.57 7.80 17.62
C GLY A 116 4.18 6.41 17.77
N VAL A 117 4.77 5.95 16.66
CA VAL A 117 5.52 4.71 16.56
C VAL A 117 6.90 4.98 15.95
N GLY A 118 7.93 4.44 16.58
CA GLY A 118 9.30 4.42 16.11
C GLY A 118 9.59 3.10 15.38
N ILE A 119 10.12 3.21 14.17
CA ILE A 119 10.63 2.10 13.37
C ILE A 119 12.15 2.22 13.41
N GLN A 120 12.82 1.34 14.15
CA GLN A 120 14.27 1.42 14.34
C GLN A 120 15.01 1.39 13.00
N TYR A 121 14.65 0.45 12.11
CA TYR A 121 15.21 0.40 10.76
C TYR A 121 16.68 -0.03 10.69
N HIS A 122 17.03 -1.06 11.46
CA HIS A 122 18.31 -1.77 11.33
C HIS A 122 18.23 -2.85 10.25
N VAL A 123 18.71 -2.55 9.04
CA VAL A 123 18.59 -3.47 7.89
C VAL A 123 19.94 -3.79 7.26
N GLY A 124 19.99 -4.81 6.40
CA GLY A 124 21.16 -5.11 5.56
C GLY A 124 20.83 -4.92 4.09
N ILE A 125 21.82 -4.72 3.23
CA ILE A 125 21.59 -4.59 1.78
C ILE A 125 20.88 -5.82 1.16
N ASN A 126 20.97 -6.98 1.81
CA ASN A 126 20.35 -8.23 1.36
C ASN A 126 19.02 -8.53 2.08
N VAL A 127 18.82 -7.95 3.26
CA VAL A 127 17.66 -8.19 4.12
C VAL A 127 17.04 -6.84 4.46
N GLN A 128 16.16 -6.39 3.57
CA GLN A 128 15.46 -5.10 3.66
C GLN A 128 14.11 -5.16 2.93
N PRO A 129 13.10 -4.43 3.40
CA PRO A 129 11.82 -4.33 2.70
C PRO A 129 11.94 -3.57 1.38
N LYS A 130 11.08 -3.92 0.41
CA LYS A 130 10.87 -3.06 -0.76
C LYS A 130 10.18 -1.77 -0.36
N PHE A 131 10.41 -0.71 -1.15
CA PHE A 131 9.78 0.60 -1.00
C PHE A 131 8.28 0.52 -0.68
N GLU A 132 7.52 -0.28 -1.46
CA GLU A 132 6.07 -0.38 -1.32
C GLU A 132 5.67 -0.91 0.06
N LYS A 133 6.41 -1.88 0.60
CA LYS A 133 6.13 -2.46 1.92
C LYS A 133 6.40 -1.48 3.06
N ILE A 134 7.39 -0.60 2.90
CA ILE A 134 7.67 0.47 3.88
C ILE A 134 6.57 1.51 3.80
N ASN A 135 6.27 1.99 2.58
CA ASN A 135 5.26 3.02 2.34
C ASN A 135 3.88 2.59 2.83
N ASP A 136 3.47 1.35 2.56
CA ASP A 136 2.18 0.81 2.98
C ASP A 136 2.09 0.70 4.51
N LEU A 137 3.18 0.25 5.16
CA LEU A 137 3.22 0.17 6.62
C LEU A 137 3.09 1.55 7.27
N ILE A 138 3.86 2.54 6.82
CA ILE A 138 3.80 3.91 7.35
C ILE A 138 2.40 4.49 7.12
N SER A 139 1.81 4.28 5.92
CA SER A 139 0.46 4.72 5.61
C SER A 139 -0.60 4.15 6.57
N ARG A 140 -0.48 2.87 6.94
CA ARG A 140 -1.37 2.22 7.92
C ARG A 140 -1.26 2.87 9.31
N TYR A 141 -0.04 3.21 9.76
CA TYR A 141 0.13 3.95 11.01
C TYR A 141 -0.46 5.36 10.94
N CYS A 142 -0.32 6.06 9.80
CA CYS A 142 -0.96 7.37 9.61
C CYS A 142 -2.47 7.30 9.79
N LYS A 143 -3.12 6.26 9.24
CA LYS A 143 -4.57 6.06 9.34
C LYS A 143 -5.04 5.66 10.75
N LEU A 144 -4.17 5.02 11.55
CA LEU A 144 -4.41 4.84 12.99
C LEU A 144 -4.34 6.15 13.79
N GLY A 145 -3.96 7.26 13.15
CA GLY A 145 -3.81 8.56 13.79
C GLY A 145 -2.64 8.56 14.77
N VAL A 146 -1.54 7.91 14.40
CA VAL A 146 -0.25 8.02 15.09
C VAL A 146 0.81 8.57 14.15
N GLU A 147 1.75 9.33 14.73
CA GLU A 147 2.95 9.82 14.07
C GLU A 147 3.95 8.68 13.86
N VAL A 148 4.78 8.76 12.82
CA VAL A 148 5.80 7.75 12.53
C VAL A 148 7.18 8.39 12.52
N HIS A 149 8.12 7.79 13.24
CA HIS A 149 9.53 8.14 13.16
C HIS A 149 10.32 6.94 12.66
N ILE A 150 11.21 7.14 11.69
CA ILE A 150 12.33 6.23 11.46
C ILE A 150 13.42 6.65 12.44
N THR A 151 13.75 5.82 13.42
CA THR A 151 14.42 6.24 14.68
C THR A 151 15.90 5.87 14.76
N GLU A 152 16.32 4.77 14.13
CA GLU A 152 17.66 4.19 14.32
C GLU A 152 18.26 3.66 13.01
N LEU A 153 18.02 4.37 11.90
CA LEU A 153 18.33 3.86 10.57
C LEU A 153 19.83 3.61 10.38
N ASP A 154 20.16 2.36 10.05
CA ASP A 154 21.46 1.96 9.56
C ASP A 154 21.33 0.81 8.54
N VAL A 155 22.23 0.77 7.56
CA VAL A 155 22.16 -0.22 6.46
C VAL A 155 23.49 -0.95 6.35
N SER A 156 23.61 -2.13 6.96
CA SER A 156 24.82 -2.96 6.84
C SER A 156 25.12 -3.33 5.39
N CYS A 157 26.39 -3.24 5.02
CA CYS A 157 26.87 -3.72 3.73
C CYS A 157 27.05 -5.24 3.67
N ASP A 158 26.95 -5.94 4.80
CA ASP A 158 27.13 -7.39 4.92
C ASP A 158 28.44 -7.88 4.26
N ASP A 159 29.55 -7.14 4.44
CA ASP A 159 30.86 -7.34 3.79
C ASP A 159 30.89 -7.25 2.25
N ASN A 160 29.79 -6.83 1.61
CA ASN A 160 29.66 -6.82 0.15
C ASN A 160 29.91 -5.46 -0.52
N CYS A 161 30.37 -4.44 0.22
CA CYS A 161 30.62 -3.10 -0.32
C CYS A 161 32.09 -2.67 -0.28
N ARG A 162 32.53 -2.00 -1.35
CA ARG A 162 33.80 -1.27 -1.40
C ARG A 162 33.59 0.16 -0.92
N ASP A 163 34.64 0.77 -0.36
CA ASP A 163 34.59 2.17 0.13
C ASP A 163 34.24 3.19 -0.98
N ALA A 164 34.44 2.80 -2.24
CA ALA A 164 34.19 3.58 -3.44
C ALA A 164 32.80 3.35 -4.08
N ASP A 165 31.92 2.55 -3.46
CA ASP A 165 30.60 2.30 -4.02
C ASP A 165 29.75 3.60 -3.94
N GLY A 166 29.64 4.27 -5.10
CA GLY A 166 28.98 5.56 -5.29
C GLY A 166 27.47 5.54 -4.98
N GLY A 167 26.81 6.69 -5.11
CA GLY A 167 25.43 6.92 -4.66
C GLY A 167 24.33 6.00 -5.23
N ASP A 168 24.64 5.24 -6.29
CA ASP A 168 23.75 4.20 -6.85
C ASP A 168 23.98 2.81 -6.24
N SER A 169 24.80 2.71 -5.18
CA SER A 169 25.02 1.48 -4.43
C SER A 169 23.74 0.99 -3.78
N LYS A 170 23.64 -0.33 -3.52
CA LYS A 170 22.48 -0.93 -2.84
C LYS A 170 22.19 -0.21 -1.52
N GLN A 171 23.22 0.18 -0.75
CA GLN A 171 23.01 0.96 0.49
C GLN A 171 22.28 2.28 0.22
N GLY A 172 22.71 3.05 -0.78
CA GLY A 172 22.03 4.29 -1.18
C GLY A 172 20.56 4.06 -1.56
N GLN A 173 20.26 2.98 -2.27
CA GLN A 173 18.89 2.61 -2.61
C GLN A 173 18.04 2.27 -1.36
N VAL A 174 18.58 1.52 -0.40
CA VAL A 174 17.85 1.18 0.84
C VAL A 174 17.55 2.44 1.65
N TYR A 175 18.55 3.31 1.85
CA TYR A 175 18.37 4.60 2.53
C TYR A 175 17.30 5.46 1.85
N THR A 176 17.36 5.57 0.53
CA THR A 176 16.42 6.42 -0.22
C THR A 176 15.02 5.82 -0.32
N ASN A 177 14.85 4.49 -0.30
CA ASN A 177 13.52 3.86 -0.19
C ASN A 177 12.86 4.21 1.15
N ALA A 178 13.59 4.10 2.25
CA ALA A 178 13.11 4.48 3.58
C ALA A 178 12.71 5.95 3.62
N LEU A 179 13.59 6.83 3.12
CA LEU A 179 13.34 8.27 3.09
C LEU A 179 12.14 8.65 2.22
N LYS A 180 12.04 8.10 1.01
CA LYS A 180 10.89 8.35 0.12
C LYS A 180 9.59 7.89 0.77
N ALA A 181 9.59 6.75 1.44
CA ALA A 181 8.39 6.24 2.12
C ALA A 181 7.96 7.18 3.25
N CYS A 182 8.93 7.72 4.01
CA CYS A 182 8.65 8.74 5.01
C CYS A 182 8.10 10.04 4.36
N LEU A 183 8.78 10.57 3.33
CA LEU A 183 8.34 11.80 2.64
C LEU A 183 6.97 11.66 1.99
N ASN A 184 6.60 10.48 1.50
CA ASN A 184 5.30 10.20 0.89
C ASN A 184 4.14 10.18 1.89
N ASN A 185 4.42 10.04 3.19
CA ASN A 185 3.41 9.89 4.22
C ASN A 185 3.55 11.03 5.22
N SER A 186 2.61 11.98 5.21
CA SER A 186 2.72 13.20 6.01
C SER A 186 2.78 12.96 7.53
N CYS A 187 2.31 11.81 8.03
CA CYS A 187 2.46 11.44 9.44
C CYS A 187 3.88 11.02 9.81
N CYS A 188 4.76 10.76 8.84
CA CYS A 188 6.16 10.47 9.10
C CYS A 188 6.94 11.79 9.22
N THR A 189 7.40 12.08 10.43
CA THR A 189 7.95 13.39 10.80
C THR A 189 9.36 13.30 11.36
N GLY A 190 9.86 12.09 11.61
CA GLY A 190 11.22 11.81 12.10
C GLY A 190 11.97 10.86 11.17
N PHE A 191 13.22 11.21 10.86
CA PHE A 191 14.15 10.37 10.10
C PHE A 191 15.55 10.50 10.70
N LEU A 192 15.92 9.52 11.52
CA LEU A 192 17.14 9.52 12.32
C LEU A 192 18.05 8.38 11.88
N VAL A 193 19.33 8.69 11.70
CA VAL A 193 20.39 7.73 11.37
C VAL A 193 21.14 7.40 12.66
N TRP A 194 21.41 6.12 12.92
CA TRP A 194 21.96 5.65 14.20
C TRP A 194 23.48 5.78 14.31
N GLY A 195 23.96 7.02 14.20
CA GLY A 195 25.37 7.38 14.29
C GLY A 195 25.79 8.41 13.24
N ILE A 196 27.05 8.84 13.31
CA ILE A 196 27.62 9.82 12.38
C ILE A 196 28.50 9.11 11.35
N GLY A 197 29.69 8.65 11.76
CA GLY A 197 30.62 7.92 10.90
C GLY A 197 30.65 6.44 11.22
N ASP A 198 31.08 5.61 10.27
CA ASP A 198 31.12 4.15 10.43
C ASP A 198 31.89 3.68 11.69
N ASN A 199 32.88 4.47 12.18
CA ASN A 199 33.59 4.20 13.44
C ASN A 199 32.71 4.28 14.69
N ASP A 200 31.57 4.97 14.62
CA ASP A 200 30.64 5.16 15.74
C ASP A 200 29.54 4.08 15.76
N SER A 201 29.46 3.25 14.72
CA SER A 201 28.37 2.29 14.57
C SER A 201 28.47 1.14 15.57
N TRP A 202 27.36 0.85 16.24
CA TRP A 202 27.21 -0.35 17.07
C TRP A 202 27.34 -1.66 16.29
N ARG A 203 27.16 -1.62 14.97
CA ARG A 203 27.31 -2.76 14.06
C ARG A 203 28.74 -2.96 13.55
N GLY A 204 29.70 -2.16 14.04
CA GLY A 204 31.09 -2.24 13.60
C GLY A 204 31.38 -1.44 12.32
N ALA A 205 32.58 -0.87 12.26
CA ALA A 205 33.01 -0.03 11.15
C ALA A 205 33.18 -0.80 9.83
N GLU A 206 33.50 -2.08 9.92
CA GLU A 206 33.64 -3.01 8.80
C GLU A 206 32.35 -3.18 7.99
N ASN A 207 31.19 -3.07 8.67
CA ASN A 207 29.88 -3.18 8.05
C ASN A 207 29.42 -1.90 7.34
N LYS A 208 30.23 -0.83 7.44
CA LYS A 208 30.05 0.46 6.77
C LYS A 208 28.59 0.95 6.74
N PRO A 209 27.85 0.94 7.86
CA PRO A 209 26.40 1.01 7.77
C PRO A 209 25.84 2.44 7.74
N LEU A 210 26.68 3.46 7.96
CA LEU A 210 26.26 4.86 8.13
C LEU A 210 26.55 5.73 6.90
N LEU A 211 26.23 7.02 6.99
CA LEU A 211 26.34 7.98 5.89
C LEU A 211 27.78 8.49 5.67
N PHE A 212 28.63 8.44 6.69
CA PHE A 212 30.03 8.89 6.63
C PHE A 212 30.98 7.73 6.92
N ASN A 213 32.14 7.72 6.27
CA ASN A 213 33.14 6.66 6.45
C ASN A 213 33.94 6.84 7.75
N THR A 214 34.92 5.97 7.98
CA THR A 214 35.80 5.98 9.16
C THR A 214 36.66 7.26 9.30
N ASN A 215 36.82 8.03 8.21
CA ASN A 215 37.46 9.36 8.21
C ASN A 215 36.44 10.51 8.20
N TYR A 216 35.18 10.23 8.53
CA TYR A 216 34.06 11.18 8.52
C TYR A 216 33.85 11.90 7.19
N GLN A 217 34.27 11.30 6.08
CA GLN A 217 33.97 11.81 4.75
C GLN A 217 32.64 11.24 4.27
N PRO A 218 31.81 12.04 3.58
CA PRO A 218 30.50 11.59 3.11
C PRO A 218 30.64 10.44 2.10
N LYS A 219 29.78 9.42 2.23
CA LYS A 219 29.74 8.26 1.34
C LYS A 219 28.68 8.42 0.25
N GLY A 220 28.58 7.46 -0.67
CA GLY A 220 27.57 7.46 -1.73
C GLY A 220 26.14 7.62 -1.20
N GLN A 221 25.79 6.90 -0.13
CA GLN A 221 24.48 6.98 0.50
C GLN A 221 24.15 8.37 1.07
N TYR A 222 25.14 9.14 1.55
CA TYR A 222 24.92 10.52 1.99
C TYR A 222 24.41 11.36 0.82
N THR A 223 25.11 11.28 -0.33
CA THR A 223 24.74 12.01 -1.54
C THR A 223 23.37 11.57 -2.06
N ALA A 224 23.05 10.27 -2.00
CA ALA A 224 21.74 9.73 -2.40
C ALA A 224 20.58 10.28 -1.54
N VAL A 225 20.76 10.29 -0.21
CA VAL A 225 19.80 10.87 0.76
C VAL A 225 19.63 12.37 0.50
N LEU A 226 20.74 13.12 0.38
CA LEU A 226 20.71 14.56 0.11
C LEU A 226 20.00 14.90 -1.19
N ASN A 227 20.27 14.15 -2.27
CA ASN A 227 19.62 14.37 -3.56
C ASN A 227 18.13 14.05 -3.50
N THR A 228 17.75 12.99 -2.79
CA THR A 228 16.34 12.63 -2.59
C THR A 228 15.58 13.72 -1.83
N LEU A 229 16.16 14.27 -0.76
CA LEU A 229 15.58 15.41 -0.02
C LEU A 229 15.39 16.65 -0.91
N LYS A 230 16.33 16.90 -1.84
CA LYS A 230 16.23 18.05 -2.77
C LYS A 230 15.19 17.86 -3.86
N SER A 231 14.97 16.63 -4.31
CA SER A 231 14.13 16.34 -5.49
C SER A 231 12.73 15.81 -5.16
N THR A 232 12.50 15.36 -3.92
CA THR A 232 11.24 14.76 -3.49
C THR A 232 10.55 15.70 -2.50
N PRO A 233 9.45 16.38 -2.90
CA PRO A 233 8.65 17.16 -1.97
C PRO A 233 8.09 16.26 -0.86
N ALA A 234 8.16 16.72 0.38
CA ALA A 234 7.42 16.06 1.47
C ALA A 234 5.92 16.25 1.26
N ALA A 235 5.13 15.21 1.53
CA ALA A 235 3.68 15.32 1.57
C ALA A 235 3.28 16.40 2.59
N SER A 236 2.50 17.38 2.15
CA SER A 236 2.08 18.48 3.03
C SER A 236 1.13 17.98 4.10
N LEU A 237 1.42 18.32 5.36
CA LEU A 237 0.45 18.25 6.45
C LEU A 237 -0.66 19.27 6.18
N ASN A 238 -1.68 18.92 5.40
CA ASN A 238 -2.87 19.76 5.27
C ASN A 238 -3.59 19.72 6.63
N GLY A 239 -3.40 20.79 7.40
CA GLY A 239 -3.61 20.82 8.84
C GLY A 239 -5.04 20.53 9.30
N LYS A 240 -5.14 19.58 10.24
CA LYS A 240 -5.87 19.71 11.51
C LYS A 240 -5.37 18.65 12.49
N PRO A 241 -5.08 18.99 13.76
CA PRO A 241 -4.98 17.96 14.80
C PRO A 241 -6.38 17.34 14.96
N ALA A 242 -6.46 16.02 14.93
CA ALA A 242 -7.70 15.30 15.21
C ALA A 242 -8.12 15.61 16.67
N GLN A 243 -9.09 16.50 16.82
CA GLN A 243 -9.79 16.68 18.07
C GLN A 243 -10.66 15.43 18.30
N SER A 244 -10.58 14.90 19.51
CA SER A 244 -11.21 13.67 19.96
C SER A 244 -12.72 13.67 19.79
N ASP A 245 -13.20 12.98 18.76
CA ASP A 245 -14.45 12.24 18.85
C ASP A 245 -14.05 10.76 18.90
N ALA A 246 -14.52 10.05 19.93
CA ALA A 246 -14.25 8.63 20.11
C ALA A 246 -14.56 7.88 18.81
N PRO A 247 -13.62 7.12 18.22
CA PRO A 247 -13.87 6.46 16.96
C PRO A 247 -14.90 5.35 17.18
N ILE A 248 -16.05 5.50 16.53
CA ILE A 248 -16.86 4.36 16.12
C ILE A 248 -15.95 3.47 15.28
N TYR A 249 -15.83 2.21 15.69
CA TYR A 249 -15.11 1.17 14.96
C TYR A 249 -15.56 1.12 13.50
N ASN A 250 -14.76 1.72 12.63
CA ASN A 250 -14.79 1.50 11.20
C ASN A 250 -13.45 0.84 10.85
N ASP A 251 -13.52 -0.44 10.49
CA ASP A 251 -12.40 -1.19 9.93
C ASP A 251 -11.79 -0.42 8.75
N GLU A 252 -10.46 -0.28 8.73
CA GLU A 252 -9.72 0.27 7.58
C GLU A 252 -9.90 -0.66 6.37
N PRO A 253 -10.02 -0.18 5.11
CA PRO A 253 -10.14 -1.11 4.01
C PRO A 253 -8.77 -1.77 3.79
N GLU A 254 -8.68 -3.06 4.12
CA GLU A 254 -8.10 -4.03 3.19
C GLU A 254 -8.47 -3.62 1.76
N SER A 255 -7.61 -3.86 0.77
CA SER A 255 -8.03 -3.82 -0.65
C SER A 255 -9.48 -4.34 -0.74
N LYS A 256 -10.43 -3.43 -1.00
CA LYS A 256 -11.83 -3.70 -0.71
C LYS A 256 -12.21 -4.99 -1.40
N ASP A 257 -12.88 -5.89 -0.69
CA ASP A 257 -13.43 -7.08 -1.33
C ASP A 257 -14.32 -6.59 -2.48
N ALA A 258 -13.88 -6.90 -3.69
CA ALA A 258 -14.55 -6.49 -4.90
C ALA A 258 -15.67 -7.47 -5.16
N LYS A 259 -16.90 -6.97 -5.23
CA LYS A 259 -18.03 -7.80 -5.66
C LYS A 259 -18.16 -7.71 -7.18
N ILE A 260 -17.67 -8.73 -7.87
CA ILE A 260 -17.94 -8.95 -9.29
C ILE A 260 -19.26 -9.72 -9.39
N ASN A 261 -20.16 -9.33 -10.29
CA ASN A 261 -21.44 -10.01 -10.46
C ASN A 261 -21.26 -11.49 -10.83
N ASP A 262 -22.22 -12.33 -10.45
CA ASP A 262 -22.24 -13.72 -10.90
C ASP A 262 -22.35 -13.77 -12.42
N GLY A 263 -21.58 -14.66 -13.06
CA GLY A 263 -21.57 -14.73 -14.51
C GLY A 263 -20.39 -15.50 -15.07
N TRP A 264 -20.39 -15.65 -16.40
CA TRP A 264 -19.27 -16.21 -17.13
C TRP A 264 -18.28 -15.10 -17.51
N TYR A 265 -17.00 -15.33 -17.27
CA TYR A 265 -15.93 -14.37 -17.54
C TYR A 265 -14.74 -15.00 -18.25
N TYR A 266 -14.06 -14.21 -19.08
CA TYR A 266 -12.66 -14.46 -19.43
C TYR A 266 -11.78 -13.70 -18.45
N ILE A 267 -10.86 -14.41 -17.79
CA ILE A 267 -9.98 -13.82 -16.77
C ILE A 267 -8.63 -13.56 -17.40
N LYS A 268 -8.25 -12.28 -17.54
CA LYS A 268 -7.06 -11.85 -18.27
C LYS A 268 -6.03 -11.25 -17.33
N ASN A 269 -4.76 -11.65 -17.46
CA ASN A 269 -3.67 -10.93 -16.82
C ASN A 269 -3.21 -9.75 -17.72
N PRO A 270 -3.24 -8.50 -17.25
CA PRO A 270 -2.93 -7.33 -18.07
C PRO A 270 -1.46 -7.29 -18.50
N SER A 271 -0.52 -7.74 -17.66
CA SER A 271 0.94 -7.69 -17.92
C SER A 271 1.40 -8.63 -19.04
N SER A 272 0.77 -9.81 -19.15
CA SER A 272 1.03 -10.80 -20.19
C SER A 272 0.10 -10.68 -21.40
N GLY A 273 -1.05 -10.02 -21.23
CA GLY A 273 -2.12 -9.95 -22.22
C GLY A 273 -2.89 -11.26 -22.43
N LYS A 274 -2.64 -12.28 -21.58
CA LYS A 274 -3.13 -13.66 -21.74
C LYS A 274 -4.21 -14.02 -20.73
N TYR A 275 -4.93 -15.10 -20.99
CA TYR A 275 -6.08 -15.53 -20.23
C TYR A 275 -5.77 -16.76 -19.40
N LEU A 276 -6.40 -16.84 -18.23
CA LEU A 276 -6.41 -18.02 -17.38
C LEU A 276 -7.15 -19.16 -18.09
N VAL A 277 -6.48 -20.28 -18.35
CA VAL A 277 -7.04 -21.43 -19.07
C VAL A 277 -6.67 -22.74 -18.38
N VAL A 278 -7.49 -23.77 -18.57
CA VAL A 278 -7.12 -25.14 -18.24
C VAL A 278 -6.21 -25.66 -19.34
N LYS A 279 -5.04 -26.17 -18.94
CA LYS A 279 -4.04 -26.72 -19.84
C LYS A 279 -4.67 -27.76 -20.78
N ASP A 280 -4.36 -27.65 -22.07
CA ASP A 280 -4.86 -28.52 -23.15
C ASP A 280 -6.39 -28.57 -23.29
N LYS A 281 -7.14 -27.66 -22.61
CA LYS A 281 -8.61 -27.71 -22.50
C LYS A 281 -9.14 -29.08 -22.07
N LYS A 282 -8.39 -29.76 -21.20
CA LYS A 282 -8.71 -31.10 -20.72
C LYS A 282 -9.47 -31.05 -19.40
N GLY A 283 -10.73 -31.50 -19.40
CA GLY A 283 -11.52 -31.62 -18.18
C GLY A 283 -11.14 -32.87 -17.40
N ALA A 284 -10.14 -32.76 -16.52
CA ALA A 284 -9.75 -33.83 -15.62
C ALA A 284 -9.36 -33.25 -14.25
N ALA A 285 -9.63 -34.01 -13.18
CA ALA A 285 -9.17 -33.64 -11.85
C ALA A 285 -7.64 -33.51 -11.82
N SER A 286 -7.15 -32.51 -11.11
CA SER A 286 -5.74 -32.12 -11.04
C SER A 286 -5.12 -31.68 -12.37
N GLN A 287 -5.93 -31.35 -13.38
CA GLN A 287 -5.41 -30.72 -14.59
C GLN A 287 -4.91 -29.31 -14.26
N ASN A 288 -3.73 -28.99 -14.80
CA ASN A 288 -3.06 -27.72 -14.56
C ASN A 288 -3.84 -26.50 -15.10
N VAL A 289 -3.67 -25.36 -14.43
CA VAL A 289 -4.13 -24.06 -14.91
C VAL A 289 -2.91 -23.20 -15.29
N GLU A 290 -3.00 -22.56 -16.44
CA GLU A 290 -1.91 -21.78 -17.04
C GLU A 290 -2.46 -20.54 -17.73
N ILE A 291 -1.59 -19.68 -18.25
CA ILE A 291 -2.00 -18.59 -19.13
C ILE A 291 -1.79 -18.94 -20.61
N SER A 292 -2.72 -18.51 -21.47
CA SER A 292 -2.62 -18.68 -22.93
C SER A 292 -3.22 -17.49 -23.68
N SER A 293 -2.83 -17.32 -24.94
CA SER A 293 -3.47 -16.40 -25.88
C SER A 293 -4.89 -16.86 -26.25
N SER A 294 -5.20 -18.15 -26.09
CA SER A 294 -6.57 -18.67 -26.17
C SER A 294 -7.39 -18.26 -24.95
N LYS A 295 -8.69 -18.05 -25.14
CA LYS A 295 -9.61 -17.72 -24.04
C LYS A 295 -10.37 -18.96 -23.56
N GLN A 296 -10.63 -19.02 -22.26
CA GLN A 296 -11.53 -19.98 -21.62
C GLN A 296 -12.46 -19.23 -20.65
N LYS A 297 -13.73 -19.64 -20.59
CA LYS A 297 -14.70 -19.08 -19.64
C LYS A 297 -14.56 -19.73 -18.26
N TRP A 298 -14.72 -18.88 -17.25
CA TRP A 298 -14.85 -19.25 -15.85
C TRP A 298 -16.14 -18.66 -15.32
N LYS A 299 -17.00 -19.48 -14.72
CA LYS A 299 -18.23 -19.00 -14.08
C LYS A 299 -17.91 -18.59 -12.65
N LEU A 300 -17.94 -17.29 -12.41
CA LEU A 300 -17.86 -16.73 -11.06
C LEU A 300 -19.21 -16.89 -10.37
N THR A 301 -19.18 -17.43 -9.15
CA THR A 301 -20.34 -17.49 -8.25
C THR A 301 -19.92 -16.94 -6.89
N ASN A 302 -20.60 -15.89 -6.43
CA ASN A 302 -20.44 -15.31 -5.11
C ASN A 302 -21.08 -16.23 -4.05
N ASN A 303 -20.33 -16.52 -2.99
CA ASN A 303 -20.80 -17.29 -1.85
C ASN A 303 -21.30 -16.37 -0.73
N ASN A 304 -22.02 -16.93 0.24
CA ASN A 304 -22.53 -16.19 1.40
C ASN A 304 -21.44 -15.77 2.41
N ASP A 305 -20.21 -16.26 2.26
CA ASP A 305 -19.06 -16.03 3.16
C ASP A 305 -18.03 -15.04 2.58
N ASN A 306 -18.45 -14.15 1.67
CA ASN A 306 -17.63 -13.18 0.94
C ASN A 306 -16.50 -13.78 0.10
N THR A 307 -16.54 -15.09 -0.16
CA THR A 307 -15.68 -15.73 -1.15
C THR A 307 -16.40 -15.91 -2.49
N VAL A 308 -15.64 -16.23 -3.53
CA VAL A 308 -16.14 -16.66 -4.83
C VAL A 308 -15.63 -18.06 -5.16
N THR A 309 -16.39 -18.79 -5.98
CA THR A 309 -15.90 -19.97 -6.70
C THR A 309 -15.78 -19.67 -8.19
N LEU A 310 -14.87 -20.37 -8.87
CA LEU A 310 -14.64 -20.24 -10.30
C LEU A 310 -14.79 -21.63 -10.96
N LEU A 311 -15.94 -21.88 -11.56
CA LEU A 311 -16.22 -23.11 -12.31
C LEU A 311 -15.66 -23.00 -13.72
N SER A 312 -14.84 -23.96 -14.11
CA SER A 312 -14.31 -24.08 -15.47
C SER A 312 -15.42 -24.47 -16.46
N GLU A 313 -15.49 -23.84 -17.64
CA GLU A 313 -16.35 -24.33 -18.74
C GLU A 313 -15.92 -25.71 -19.25
N VAL A 314 -14.69 -26.12 -18.92
CA VAL A 314 -14.11 -27.40 -19.28
C VAL A 314 -14.33 -28.39 -18.15
N GLY A 315 -15.28 -29.32 -18.34
CA GLY A 315 -15.45 -30.53 -17.52
C GLY A 315 -16.14 -30.35 -16.17
N ASP A 316 -16.80 -29.21 -15.92
CA ASP A 316 -17.52 -28.91 -14.66
C ASP A 316 -16.64 -29.02 -13.39
N PHE A 317 -15.35 -28.70 -13.52
CA PHE A 317 -14.40 -28.68 -12.41
C PHE A 317 -14.22 -27.27 -11.84
N MET A 318 -13.97 -27.16 -10.54
CA MET A 318 -13.67 -25.89 -9.87
C MET A 318 -12.18 -25.57 -9.93
N LEU A 319 -11.84 -24.28 -10.02
CA LEU A 319 -10.50 -23.80 -9.71
C LEU A 319 -10.13 -24.20 -8.28
N ASP A 320 -8.92 -24.72 -8.08
CA ASP A 320 -8.51 -25.37 -6.84
C ASP A 320 -7.03 -25.09 -6.54
N VAL A 321 -6.71 -24.79 -5.28
CA VAL A 321 -5.34 -24.77 -4.77
C VAL A 321 -4.92 -26.19 -4.42
N ASN A 322 -3.90 -26.71 -5.11
CA ASN A 322 -3.52 -28.12 -4.97
C ASN A 322 -3.23 -28.52 -3.52
N GLY A 323 -3.96 -29.53 -3.05
CA GLY A 323 -3.87 -30.06 -1.69
C GLY A 323 -4.36 -29.11 -0.60
N GLY A 324 -5.04 -28.01 -0.96
CA GLY A 324 -5.44 -26.97 -0.01
C GLY A 324 -4.27 -26.34 0.74
N SER A 325 -3.07 -26.40 0.16
CA SER A 325 -1.85 -25.93 0.81
C SER A 325 -1.90 -24.41 0.98
N ASP A 326 -1.37 -23.89 2.09
CA ASP A 326 -1.12 -22.46 2.27
C ASP A 326 0.29 -22.06 1.81
N LYS A 327 1.09 -22.95 1.23
CA LYS A 327 2.49 -22.67 0.93
C LYS A 327 2.63 -21.94 -0.40
N ASN A 328 3.65 -21.09 -0.50
CA ASN A 328 4.12 -20.61 -1.81
C ASN A 328 4.42 -21.82 -2.70
N ASN A 329 4.19 -21.65 -4.00
CA ASN A 329 4.39 -22.67 -5.03
C ASN A 329 3.30 -23.75 -5.05
N ALA A 330 2.27 -23.67 -4.20
CA ALA A 330 1.13 -24.56 -4.36
C ALA A 330 0.46 -24.28 -5.71
N ASN A 331 0.33 -25.34 -6.51
CA ASN A 331 -0.14 -25.22 -7.88
C ASN A 331 -1.61 -24.83 -7.94
N ILE A 332 -2.01 -24.04 -8.94
CA ILE A 332 -3.43 -23.82 -9.24
C ILE A 332 -3.84 -24.84 -10.30
N GLN A 333 -4.90 -25.58 -10.01
CA GLN A 333 -5.42 -26.67 -10.85
C GLN A 333 -6.94 -26.57 -10.95
N ILE A 334 -7.54 -27.50 -11.69
CA ILE A 334 -8.97 -27.79 -11.58
C ILE A 334 -9.22 -29.10 -10.83
N TYR A 335 -10.25 -29.13 -9.99
CA TYR A 335 -10.60 -30.32 -9.20
C TYR A 335 -12.12 -30.49 -9.05
N HIS A 336 -12.56 -31.69 -8.66
CA HIS A 336 -13.99 -31.98 -8.47
C HIS A 336 -14.61 -30.99 -7.51
N ALA A 337 -15.80 -30.46 -7.78
CA ALA A 337 -16.47 -29.57 -6.84
C ALA A 337 -16.75 -30.31 -5.51
N TYR A 338 -16.19 -29.80 -4.41
CA TYR A 338 -16.48 -30.29 -3.05
C TYR A 338 -16.72 -29.15 -2.05
N GLY A 339 -16.58 -27.89 -2.49
CA GLY A 339 -16.98 -26.71 -1.72
C GLY A 339 -16.08 -26.35 -0.53
N GLY A 340 -14.90 -26.97 -0.43
CA GLY A 340 -13.91 -26.64 0.60
C GLY A 340 -13.10 -25.39 0.27
N ASP A 341 -12.33 -24.92 1.26
CA ASP A 341 -11.62 -23.64 1.18
C ASP A 341 -10.58 -23.58 0.05
N ALA A 342 -10.05 -24.71 -0.41
CA ALA A 342 -9.12 -24.73 -1.55
C ALA A 342 -9.77 -24.28 -2.87
N GLN A 343 -11.11 -24.30 -2.95
CA GLN A 343 -11.90 -23.91 -4.12
C GLN A 343 -12.52 -22.52 -3.98
N LYS A 344 -12.22 -21.82 -2.88
CA LYS A 344 -12.74 -20.51 -2.55
C LYS A 344 -11.67 -19.45 -2.68
N PHE A 345 -12.04 -18.32 -3.26
CA PHE A 345 -11.15 -17.20 -3.53
C PHE A 345 -11.77 -15.89 -3.05
N ILE A 346 -10.96 -14.89 -2.80
CA ILE A 346 -11.42 -13.54 -2.43
C ILE A 346 -10.89 -12.58 -3.48
N ILE A 347 -11.80 -11.85 -4.13
CA ILE A 347 -11.46 -10.86 -5.15
C ILE A 347 -11.19 -9.54 -4.45
N LYS A 348 -10.00 -8.98 -4.65
CA LYS A 348 -9.56 -7.75 -3.99
C LYS A 348 -9.33 -6.65 -5.01
N GLU A 349 -9.88 -5.46 -4.78
CA GLU A 349 -9.65 -4.28 -5.63
C GLU A 349 -8.17 -3.87 -5.58
N THR A 350 -7.62 -3.43 -6.72
CA THR A 350 -6.30 -2.78 -6.73
C THR A 350 -6.45 -1.26 -6.83
N SER A 351 -5.34 -0.52 -6.75
CA SER A 351 -5.33 0.91 -7.04
C SER A 351 -5.70 1.24 -8.50
N GLN A 352 -5.68 0.25 -9.39
CA GLN A 352 -6.12 0.39 -10.78
C GLN A 352 -7.58 -0.03 -10.91
N SER A 353 -8.41 0.87 -11.47
CA SER A 353 -9.82 0.59 -11.73
C SER A 353 -9.99 -0.65 -12.62
N ASN A 354 -10.94 -1.53 -12.27
CA ASN A 354 -11.24 -2.79 -12.95
C ASN A 354 -10.07 -3.80 -13.04
N VAL A 355 -9.03 -3.62 -12.22
CA VAL A 355 -7.93 -4.57 -12.06
C VAL A 355 -7.98 -5.12 -10.64
N TYR A 356 -7.93 -6.45 -10.53
CA TYR A 356 -8.16 -7.16 -9.28
C TYR A 356 -7.01 -8.11 -8.96
N VAL A 357 -6.93 -8.51 -7.70
CA VAL A 357 -6.14 -9.67 -7.27
C VAL A 357 -7.11 -10.78 -6.87
N ILE A 358 -6.82 -12.01 -7.28
CA ILE A 358 -7.57 -13.20 -6.88
C ILE A 358 -6.78 -13.88 -5.76
N THR A 359 -7.21 -13.70 -4.52
CA THR A 359 -6.53 -14.27 -3.35
C THR A 359 -7.15 -15.59 -2.90
N THR A 360 -6.38 -16.45 -2.24
CA THR A 360 -6.83 -17.81 -1.88
C THR A 360 -7.43 -17.83 -0.48
N LYS A 361 -8.59 -18.50 -0.29
CA LYS A 361 -9.21 -18.64 1.03
C LYS A 361 -8.36 -19.47 1.98
N VAL A 362 -7.69 -20.51 1.49
CA VAL A 362 -6.75 -21.35 2.29
C VAL A 362 -5.61 -20.57 2.93
N SER A 363 -5.21 -19.44 2.34
CA SER A 363 -4.19 -18.54 2.90
C SER A 363 -4.78 -17.37 3.68
N ASN A 364 -6.10 -17.35 3.87
CA ASN A 364 -6.87 -16.24 4.40
C ASN A 364 -6.57 -14.90 3.67
N GLY A 365 -6.43 -14.94 2.34
CA GLY A 365 -6.18 -13.75 1.54
C GLY A 365 -4.72 -13.27 1.50
N SER A 366 -3.80 -13.94 2.20
CA SER A 366 -2.37 -13.58 2.21
C SER A 366 -1.60 -13.99 0.95
N LYS A 367 -2.17 -14.88 0.13
CA LYS A 367 -1.60 -15.34 -1.15
C LYS A 367 -2.56 -15.15 -2.30
N ALA A 368 -2.00 -14.91 -3.48
CA ALA A 368 -2.72 -14.64 -4.70
C ALA A 368 -2.35 -15.63 -5.81
N LEU A 369 -3.26 -15.78 -6.78
CA LEU A 369 -2.92 -16.35 -8.08
C LEU A 369 -1.76 -15.57 -8.70
N ASP A 370 -0.69 -16.28 -9.01
CA ASP A 370 0.60 -15.75 -9.46
C ASP A 370 1.04 -16.53 -10.69
N ILE A 371 1.32 -15.82 -11.79
CA ILE A 371 1.95 -16.42 -12.96
C ILE A 371 3.42 -16.66 -12.62
N GLU A 372 3.80 -17.95 -12.61
CA GLU A 372 5.11 -18.39 -12.14
C GLU A 372 6.23 -17.64 -12.87
N LYS A 373 7.14 -17.05 -12.08
CA LYS A 373 8.33 -16.32 -12.56
C LYS A 373 7.99 -15.18 -13.54
N GLU A 374 6.81 -14.58 -13.39
CA GLU A 374 6.33 -13.50 -14.25
C GLU A 374 6.26 -13.89 -15.73
N GLY A 375 6.00 -15.18 -16.01
CA GLY A 375 5.91 -15.72 -17.35
C GLY A 375 4.91 -14.96 -18.24
N LYS A 376 5.26 -14.77 -19.52
CA LYS A 376 4.41 -14.06 -20.51
C LYS A 376 4.07 -14.91 -21.72
N ASN A 377 4.52 -16.16 -21.76
CA ASN A 377 4.31 -17.07 -22.88
C ASN A 377 3.08 -17.94 -22.65
N ASP A 378 2.48 -18.44 -23.73
CA ASP A 378 1.47 -19.50 -23.64
C ASP A 378 2.06 -20.71 -22.89
N GLY A 379 1.27 -21.26 -21.97
CA GLY A 379 1.69 -22.36 -21.11
C GLY A 379 2.47 -21.94 -19.85
N SER A 380 2.63 -20.63 -19.58
CA SER A 380 3.22 -20.20 -18.30
C SER A 380 2.29 -20.60 -17.16
N ASN A 381 2.85 -21.31 -16.17
CA ASN A 381 2.09 -21.90 -15.08
C ASN A 381 1.47 -20.85 -14.16
N VAL A 382 0.36 -21.18 -13.51
CA VAL A 382 -0.24 -20.38 -12.44
C VAL A 382 -0.17 -21.15 -11.13
N LEU A 383 0.42 -20.54 -10.11
CA LEU A 383 0.55 -21.06 -8.75
C LEU A 383 0.06 -20.02 -7.75
N GLN A 384 0.01 -20.32 -6.46
CA GLN A 384 -0.15 -19.28 -5.45
C GLN A 384 1.21 -18.80 -4.92
N TRP A 385 1.28 -17.49 -4.65
CA TRP A 385 2.41 -16.86 -4.01
C TRP A 385 1.95 -15.75 -3.06
N ASP A 386 2.79 -15.34 -2.12
CA ASP A 386 2.58 -14.15 -1.29
C ASP A 386 2.03 -12.98 -2.11
N ASN A 387 0.90 -12.46 -1.65
CA ASN A 387 0.23 -11.37 -2.32
C ASN A 387 1.06 -10.09 -2.18
N GLY A 388 1.56 -9.61 -3.31
CA GLY A 388 2.26 -8.33 -3.44
C GLY A 388 1.63 -7.43 -4.49
N THR A 389 0.43 -7.76 -4.98
CA THR A 389 -0.29 -7.02 -6.04
C THR A 389 0.60 -6.75 -7.27
N LYS A 390 1.50 -7.69 -7.58
CA LYS A 390 2.45 -7.55 -8.70
C LYS A 390 1.74 -7.68 -10.04
N SER A 391 2.40 -7.22 -11.11
CA SER A 391 1.83 -7.29 -12.46
C SER A 391 1.47 -8.71 -12.91
N ASN A 392 2.16 -9.75 -12.43
CA ASN A 392 1.87 -11.17 -12.68
C ASN A 392 0.81 -11.78 -11.74
N GLN A 393 0.29 -10.99 -10.78
CA GLN A 393 -0.75 -11.37 -9.81
C GLN A 393 -2.08 -10.62 -10.01
N THR A 394 -2.13 -9.73 -11.01
CA THR A 394 -3.31 -8.92 -11.31
C THR A 394 -4.15 -9.52 -12.44
N TRP A 395 -5.46 -9.29 -12.40
CA TRP A 395 -6.43 -9.92 -13.29
C TRP A 395 -7.57 -8.96 -13.62
N ILE A 396 -8.10 -9.08 -14.83
CA ILE A 396 -9.28 -8.37 -15.33
C ILE A 396 -10.33 -9.42 -15.66
N PHE A 397 -11.58 -9.16 -15.27
CA PHE A 397 -12.73 -10.01 -15.57
C PHE A 397 -13.52 -9.43 -16.75
N GLU A 398 -13.37 -10.04 -17.94
CA GLU A 398 -14.13 -9.67 -19.15
C GLU A 398 -15.41 -10.51 -19.21
N SER A 399 -16.60 -9.90 -19.16
CA SER A 399 -17.87 -10.66 -19.23
C SER A 399 -18.00 -11.44 -20.54
N ALA A 400 -18.47 -12.69 -20.43
CA ALA A 400 -18.68 -13.61 -21.55
C ALA A 400 -20.17 -13.84 -21.87
N SER A 401 -21.08 -13.05 -21.29
CA SER A 401 -22.52 -13.05 -21.64
C SER A 401 -22.77 -12.29 -22.94
N GLU A 402 -23.47 -12.93 -23.88
CA GLU A 402 -23.94 -12.30 -25.11
C GLU A 402 -24.87 -11.12 -24.79
N SER A 403 -24.56 -9.96 -25.35
CA SER A 403 -25.43 -8.80 -25.41
C SER A 403 -26.67 -9.16 -26.24
N ASN A 404 -27.80 -9.42 -25.59
CA ASN A 404 -29.11 -9.41 -26.24
C ASN A 404 -29.45 -7.97 -26.65
N ASN A 405 -29.09 -7.65 -27.90
CA ASN A 405 -29.85 -6.86 -28.86
C ASN A 405 -30.48 -5.54 -28.36
N GLU A 406 -29.66 -4.49 -28.28
CA GLU A 406 -30.07 -3.23 -28.90
C GLU A 406 -29.30 -3.10 -30.22
N GLN A 407 -30.08 -2.83 -31.25
CA GLN A 407 -29.75 -2.83 -32.66
C GLN A 407 -28.47 -2.04 -32.96
N LEU A 408 -27.42 -2.74 -33.42
CA LEU A 408 -26.28 -2.14 -34.12
C LEU A 408 -26.78 -1.47 -35.42
N PRO A 409 -26.51 -0.18 -35.67
CA PRO A 409 -26.29 0.26 -37.03
C PRO A 409 -24.91 -0.23 -37.46
N SER A 410 -24.90 -0.80 -38.65
CA SER A 410 -23.75 -1.38 -39.33
C SER A 410 -22.59 -0.40 -39.52
N SER A 411 -21.38 -0.93 -39.37
CA SER A 411 -20.17 -0.56 -40.12
C SER A 411 -19.93 0.94 -40.38
N GLY A 412 -19.05 1.55 -39.57
CA GLY A 412 -18.42 2.83 -39.90
C GLY A 412 -17.39 3.23 -38.84
N ALA A 413 -16.12 3.27 -39.25
CA ALA A 413 -14.93 3.82 -38.57
C ALA A 413 -14.68 3.46 -37.08
N ALA A 414 -13.59 2.74 -36.84
CA ALA A 414 -13.06 2.47 -35.50
C ALA A 414 -12.81 3.79 -34.72
N CYS A 415 -13.53 4.00 -33.62
CA CYS A 415 -13.24 5.14 -32.76
C CYS A 415 -12.04 4.82 -31.85
N TRP A 416 -11.15 5.80 -31.76
CA TRP A 416 -9.78 5.64 -31.27
C TRP A 416 -9.71 5.41 -29.76
N SER A 417 -10.67 5.93 -28.99
CA SER A 417 -10.69 5.83 -27.52
C SER A 417 -10.88 4.41 -27.00
N VAL A 418 -11.42 3.51 -27.83
CA VAL A 418 -11.59 2.09 -27.49
C VAL A 418 -10.23 1.43 -27.24
N GLY A 419 -9.19 1.86 -27.97
CA GLY A 419 -7.81 1.39 -27.75
C GLY A 419 -7.22 1.83 -26.41
N LEU A 420 -7.79 2.85 -25.78
CA LEU A 420 -7.39 3.41 -24.48
C LEU A 420 -8.34 2.98 -23.34
N GLY A 421 -9.30 2.10 -23.62
CA GLY A 421 -10.24 1.57 -22.63
C GLY A 421 -11.52 2.39 -22.42
N TYR A 422 -11.78 3.40 -23.26
CA TYR A 422 -12.96 4.25 -23.17
C TYR A 422 -13.91 4.03 -24.36
N GLN A 423 -15.22 4.01 -24.09
CA GLN A 423 -16.23 3.84 -25.15
C GLN A 423 -16.27 5.05 -26.10
N CYS A 424 -16.90 4.90 -27.25
CA CYS A 424 -17.15 6.02 -28.16
C CYS A 424 -18.35 6.81 -27.66
N CYS A 425 -18.28 8.14 -27.75
CA CYS A 425 -19.44 8.97 -27.45
C CYS A 425 -20.53 8.73 -28.48
N LYS A 426 -21.78 8.70 -28.03
CA LYS A 426 -22.96 8.69 -28.90
C LYS A 426 -23.30 10.10 -29.41
N SER A 427 -22.94 11.10 -28.61
CA SER A 427 -22.99 12.54 -28.91
C SER A 427 -21.67 13.02 -29.53
N CYS A 428 -21.73 14.19 -30.17
CA CYS A 428 -20.56 14.89 -30.70
C CYS A 428 -20.15 16.06 -29.80
N ASP A 429 -20.59 16.04 -28.53
CA ASP A 429 -20.33 17.12 -27.58
C ASP A 429 -18.93 16.96 -27.00
N VAL A 430 -17.99 17.74 -27.58
CA VAL A 430 -16.60 17.79 -27.12
C VAL A 430 -16.55 18.59 -25.83
N VAL A 431 -16.13 17.95 -24.74
CA VAL A 431 -15.90 18.59 -23.44
C VAL A 431 -14.41 18.75 -23.13
N PHE A 432 -13.54 18.03 -23.85
CA PHE A 432 -12.10 18.02 -23.64
C PHE A 432 -11.36 17.55 -24.90
N LYS A 433 -10.11 17.96 -25.10
CA LYS A 433 -9.27 17.52 -26.22
C LYS A 433 -7.81 17.41 -25.78
N ASP A 434 -7.16 16.31 -26.15
CA ASP A 434 -5.74 16.09 -25.90
C ASP A 434 -5.03 15.57 -27.17
N ASN A 435 -3.84 14.99 -26.97
CA ASN A 435 -3.03 14.43 -28.05
C ASN A 435 -3.60 13.14 -28.63
N ASP A 436 -4.51 12.47 -27.92
CA ASP A 436 -5.14 11.22 -28.35
C ASP A 436 -6.42 11.50 -29.15
N GLY A 437 -7.19 12.52 -28.78
CA GLY A 437 -8.30 13.04 -29.57
C GLY A 437 -9.29 13.93 -28.82
N GLU A 438 -10.49 14.09 -29.37
CA GLU A 438 -11.58 14.87 -28.78
C GLU A 438 -12.46 13.97 -27.90
N TRP A 439 -12.76 14.41 -26.69
CA TRP A 439 -13.43 13.64 -25.65
C TRP A 439 -14.79 14.25 -25.29
N GLY A 440 -15.75 13.39 -24.97
CA GLY A 440 -17.06 13.73 -24.40
C GLY A 440 -17.26 13.03 -23.05
N VAL A 441 -18.33 13.41 -22.33
CA VAL A 441 -18.76 12.74 -21.10
C VAL A 441 -20.23 12.37 -21.20
N GLU A 442 -20.53 11.08 -21.10
CA GLU A 442 -21.89 10.53 -21.15
C GLU A 442 -22.13 9.63 -19.94
N ASN A 443 -23.25 9.84 -19.24
CA ASN A 443 -23.58 9.12 -18.00
C ASN A 443 -22.42 9.13 -16.99
N GLU A 444 -21.79 10.30 -16.81
CA GLU A 444 -20.65 10.51 -15.91
C GLU A 444 -19.38 9.72 -16.29
N LYS A 445 -19.29 9.20 -17.52
CA LYS A 445 -18.13 8.43 -18.02
C LYS A 445 -17.52 9.09 -19.25
N TRP A 446 -16.19 9.05 -19.30
CA TRP A 446 -15.41 9.53 -20.43
C TRP A 446 -15.59 8.66 -21.66
N CYS A 447 -15.72 9.31 -22.81
CA CYS A 447 -15.85 8.66 -24.10
C CYS A 447 -15.08 9.44 -25.19
N GLY A 448 -14.60 8.76 -26.22
CA GLY A 448 -13.95 9.40 -27.36
C GLY A 448 -14.93 9.80 -28.44
N ILE A 449 -14.79 11.02 -28.93
CA ILE A 449 -15.59 11.58 -30.02
C ILE A 449 -15.11 10.95 -31.33
N SER A 450 -16.04 10.32 -32.07
CA SER A 450 -15.73 9.67 -33.35
C SER A 450 -15.28 10.71 -34.38
N LYS A 451 -14.43 10.28 -35.32
CA LYS A 451 -14.06 11.13 -36.48
C LYS A 451 -15.26 11.52 -37.35
N ASP A 452 -16.37 10.80 -37.25
CA ASP A 452 -17.63 11.14 -37.94
C ASP A 452 -18.31 12.40 -37.35
N CYS A 453 -17.91 12.83 -36.16
CA CYS A 453 -18.34 14.09 -35.54
C CYS A 453 -17.63 15.32 -36.10
N ALA A 454 -16.58 15.16 -36.92
CA ALA A 454 -15.77 16.25 -37.45
C ALA A 454 -16.51 17.24 -38.38
N ALA A 455 -17.82 17.06 -38.60
CA ALA A 455 -18.67 17.96 -39.37
C ALA A 455 -19.61 18.84 -38.53
N LYS A 456 -19.64 18.74 -37.19
CA LYS A 456 -20.56 19.54 -36.35
C LYS A 456 -19.96 19.91 -35.00
N SER A 457 -19.31 21.08 -34.93
CA SER A 457 -19.41 22.07 -33.84
C SER A 457 -18.18 22.97 -33.88
N ALA A 458 -18.31 24.07 -34.61
CA ALA A 458 -17.43 25.22 -34.46
C ALA A 458 -18.09 26.21 -33.50
N SER A 459 -17.25 26.94 -32.76
CA SER A 459 -17.51 28.15 -31.96
C SER A 459 -18.22 27.99 -30.61
N GLY A 460 -17.52 27.43 -29.63
CA GLY A 460 -17.82 27.63 -28.21
C GLY A 460 -16.55 27.45 -27.39
N CYS A 461 -16.45 28.14 -26.25
CA CYS A 461 -15.33 27.95 -25.32
C CYS A 461 -15.12 26.47 -25.01
N ILE A 462 -13.87 26.04 -25.07
CA ILE A 462 -13.40 24.70 -24.73
C ILE A 462 -12.55 24.91 -23.47
N GLY A 463 -12.98 24.38 -22.32
CA GLY A 463 -12.33 24.63 -21.03
C GLY A 463 -10.84 24.24 -21.01
N ALA A 464 -10.12 24.65 -19.96
CA ALA A 464 -8.68 24.41 -19.83
C ALA A 464 -8.30 23.83 -18.46
N GLN A 465 -7.18 23.10 -18.39
CA GLN A 465 -6.60 22.56 -17.14
C GLN A 465 -7.58 21.77 -16.23
N GLY A 466 -8.59 21.11 -16.81
CA GLY A 466 -9.59 20.34 -16.06
C GLY A 466 -10.79 21.15 -15.56
N TYR A 467 -10.86 22.45 -15.88
CA TYR A 467 -11.96 23.34 -15.51
C TYR A 467 -12.87 23.65 -16.70
N PRO A 468 -14.21 23.67 -16.51
CA PRO A 468 -15.16 23.94 -17.57
C PRO A 468 -15.17 25.43 -17.96
N CYS A 469 -15.87 25.77 -19.04
CA CYS A 469 -16.14 27.17 -19.35
C CYS A 469 -17.19 27.77 -18.39
N CYS A 470 -17.01 29.05 -18.06
CA CYS A 470 -17.97 29.79 -17.24
C CYS A 470 -19.34 29.80 -17.91
N LYS A 471 -20.39 29.50 -17.14
CA LYS A 471 -21.75 29.39 -17.69
C LYS A 471 -22.46 30.74 -17.72
N SER A 472 -22.12 31.65 -16.81
CA SER A 472 -22.82 32.92 -16.62
C SER A 472 -21.96 34.12 -16.23
N THR A 473 -20.77 33.92 -15.65
CA THR A 473 -19.88 35.00 -15.21
C THR A 473 -18.94 35.46 -16.32
N CYS A 474 -18.76 36.78 -16.40
CA CYS A 474 -17.78 37.44 -17.26
C CYS A 474 -16.72 38.19 -16.44
N ASP A 475 -16.75 38.06 -15.11
CA ASP A 475 -15.81 38.72 -14.20
C ASP A 475 -14.46 37.98 -14.21
N VAL A 476 -13.43 38.69 -14.66
CA VAL A 476 -12.08 38.12 -14.80
C VAL A 476 -11.33 38.22 -13.48
N TYR A 477 -11.04 37.06 -12.89
CA TYR A 477 -10.25 36.90 -11.66
C TYR A 477 -8.76 36.65 -11.93
N SER A 478 -8.42 36.02 -13.06
CA SER A 478 -7.04 35.78 -13.47
C SER A 478 -6.92 35.69 -14.99
N THR A 479 -5.71 35.80 -15.53
CA THR A 479 -5.44 35.58 -16.96
C THR A 479 -4.08 34.92 -17.12
N ASP A 480 -4.03 33.84 -17.88
CA ASP A 480 -2.81 33.11 -18.21
C ASP A 480 -2.76 32.75 -19.71
N ASN A 481 -1.92 31.78 -20.07
CA ASN A 481 -1.75 31.35 -21.46
C ASN A 481 -2.97 30.62 -22.04
N ASP A 482 -3.87 30.11 -21.19
CA ASP A 482 -5.07 29.38 -21.61
C ASP A 482 -6.28 30.32 -21.75
N GLY A 483 -6.26 31.47 -21.09
CA GLY A 483 -7.23 32.53 -21.31
C GLY A 483 -7.56 33.35 -20.07
N LYS A 484 -8.75 33.98 -20.08
CA LYS A 484 -9.29 34.72 -18.94
C LYS A 484 -10.09 33.77 -18.07
N TRP A 485 -9.92 33.86 -16.76
CA TRP A 485 -10.49 32.94 -15.78
C TRP A 485 -11.46 33.64 -14.85
N GLY A 486 -12.60 33.00 -14.59
CA GLY A 486 -13.61 33.43 -13.63
C GLY A 486 -13.82 32.38 -12.54
N ILE A 487 -14.64 32.72 -11.53
CA ILE A 487 -15.04 31.80 -10.46
C ILE A 487 -16.57 31.76 -10.40
N GLU A 488 -17.15 30.55 -10.48
CA GLU A 488 -18.58 30.29 -10.30
C GLU A 488 -18.79 29.18 -9.28
N ASN A 489 -19.73 29.35 -8.34
CA ASN A 489 -20.02 28.37 -7.29
C ASN A 489 -18.78 27.89 -6.50
N ASN A 490 -17.80 28.79 -6.30
CA ASN A 490 -16.48 28.52 -5.71
C ASN A 490 -15.53 27.64 -6.53
N ASP A 491 -15.83 27.37 -7.81
CA ASP A 491 -14.95 26.64 -8.73
C ASP A 491 -14.43 27.54 -9.85
N TRP A 492 -13.20 27.26 -10.31
CA TRP A 492 -12.59 27.97 -11.44
C TRP A 492 -13.24 27.56 -12.76
N CYS A 493 -13.38 28.54 -13.66
CA CYS A 493 -13.87 28.32 -15.00
C CYS A 493 -13.19 29.24 -16.02
N LEU A 494 -13.07 28.79 -17.26
CA LEU A 494 -12.50 29.59 -18.36
C LEU A 494 -13.59 30.48 -18.98
N ILE A 495 -13.33 31.78 -19.11
CA ILE A 495 -14.33 32.73 -19.61
C ILE A 495 -14.50 32.57 -21.12
N ASP A 496 -15.75 32.36 -21.52
CA ASP A 496 -16.16 32.31 -22.92
C ASP A 496 -16.33 33.73 -23.48
N ASN A 497 -15.31 34.25 -24.16
CA ASN A 497 -15.34 35.57 -24.81
C ASN A 497 -16.36 35.66 -25.99
N SER A 498 -17.13 34.61 -26.28
CA SER A 498 -18.26 34.70 -27.21
C SER A 498 -19.59 34.97 -26.51
N LYS A 499 -19.62 34.84 -25.17
CA LYS A 499 -20.77 35.08 -24.30
C LYS A 499 -20.56 36.27 -23.34
N CYS A 500 -19.35 36.82 -23.38
CA CYS A 500 -18.80 37.96 -22.66
C CYS A 500 -17.98 38.79 -23.68
#